data_AF-A0A7C8KX48-F1
#
_entry.id   AF-A0A7C8KX48-F1
#
_cell.length_a   1.000
_cell.length_b   1.000
_cell.length_c   1.000
_cell.angle_alpha   90.00
_cell.angle_beta   90.00
_cell.angle_gamma   90.00
#
_symmetry.space_group_name_H-M   'P 1'
#
loop_
_entity.id
_entity.type
_entity.pdbx_description
1 polymer ?
#
loop_
_entity_poly.entity_id
_entity_poly.type
_entity_poly.pdbx_seq_one_letter_code
_entity_poly.pdbx_strand_id
1 'polypeptide(L)'
;MELDGLTGKVYKITDWVMTVAIANLFWFLFNLPIVYFSIAMLLVDNSNEWIALLILIVFFAPFVFFPSTTAMFAIIRNRIMNIEENKNLFRSFISHYKANYVRSMLGGLILCASWVILAVDYYFFTEHVSQLFSYIFIIFAFFLLVCTLHFFSVTVHMHSGLLVALKNAILITLGNPLLTLGIGLLSGLIIYGSFHITTFLIPFFMGSIIAYASYLGFFKFFSKVQSLQ
;
A
#
# COMPACT_ATOMS: atom_id res chain seq x y z
N MET A 1 -33.39 -9.13 -5.93
CA MET A 1 -34.35 -8.20 -5.30
C MET A 1 -33.72 -6.83 -5.36
N GLU A 2 -34.22 -5.96 -6.23
CA GLU A 2 -33.85 -4.54 -6.20
C GLU A 2 -34.40 -3.97 -4.89
N LEU A 3 -33.53 -3.82 -3.90
CA LEU A 3 -33.88 -3.16 -2.65
C LEU A 3 -34.02 -1.67 -2.95
N ASP A 4 -35.23 -1.21 -3.23
CA ASP A 4 -35.50 0.21 -3.47
C ASP A 4 -35.58 1.00 -2.16
N GLY A 5 -35.12 2.25 -2.18
CA GLY A 5 -35.17 3.18 -1.05
C GLY A 5 -33.99 3.10 -0.06
N LEU A 6 -34.27 3.37 1.22
CA LEU A 6 -33.27 3.47 2.29
C LEU A 6 -32.52 2.13 2.50
N THR A 7 -33.24 1.01 2.43
CA THR A 7 -32.69 -0.33 2.63
C THR A 7 -31.63 -0.69 1.60
N GLY A 8 -31.82 -0.31 0.33
CA GLY A 8 -30.82 -0.51 -0.72
C GLY A 8 -29.56 0.32 -0.51
N LYS A 9 -29.70 1.58 -0.05
CA LYS A 9 -28.56 2.44 0.28
C LYS A 9 -27.76 1.89 1.45
N VAL A 10 -28.44 1.46 2.53
CA VAL A 10 -27.80 0.83 3.68
C VAL A 10 -27.10 -0.45 3.26
N TYR A 11 -27.73 -1.30 2.45
CA TYR A 11 -27.10 -2.52 1.94
C TYR A 11 -25.82 -2.23 1.15
N LYS A 12 -25.83 -1.24 0.24
CA LYS A 12 -24.64 -0.84 -0.53
C LYS A 12 -23.51 -0.34 0.36
N ILE A 13 -23.81 0.48 1.38
CA ILE A 13 -22.81 0.98 2.33
C ILE A 13 -22.23 -0.19 3.13
N THR A 14 -23.08 -1.08 3.65
CA THR A 14 -22.64 -2.23 4.44
C THR A 14 -21.79 -3.19 3.61
N ASP A 15 -22.16 -3.48 2.36
CA ASP A 15 -21.34 -4.29 1.44
C ASP A 15 -19.98 -3.64 1.16
N TRP A 16 -19.97 -2.32 0.97
CA TRP A 16 -18.73 -1.56 0.78
C TRP A 16 -17.82 -1.64 2.01
N VAL A 17 -18.35 -1.35 3.20
CA VAL A 17 -17.60 -1.41 4.46
C VAL A 17 -17.09 -2.83 4.73
N MET A 18 -17.96 -3.84 4.51
CA MET A 18 -17.60 -5.25 4.67
C MET A 18 -16.45 -5.63 3.73
N THR A 19 -16.46 -5.15 2.50
CA THR A 19 -15.40 -5.48 1.54
C THR A 19 -14.07 -4.84 1.91
N VAL A 20 -14.08 -3.57 2.29
CA VAL A 20 -12.89 -2.86 2.78
C VAL A 20 -12.32 -3.59 3.99
N ALA A 21 -13.19 -3.97 4.94
CA ALA A 21 -12.79 -4.68 6.15
C ALA A 21 -12.19 -6.07 5.86
N ILE A 22 -12.87 -6.87 5.04
CA ILE A 22 -12.44 -8.23 4.69
C ILE A 22 -11.15 -8.21 3.86
N ALA A 23 -11.01 -7.27 2.93
CA ALA A 23 -9.80 -7.13 2.13
C ALA A 23 -8.59 -6.81 3.02
N ASN A 24 -8.75 -5.90 4.00
CA ASN A 24 -7.70 -5.59 4.96
C ASN A 24 -7.39 -6.75 5.90
N LEU A 25 -8.42 -7.49 6.34
CA LEU A 25 -8.23 -8.67 7.19
C LEU A 25 -7.41 -9.74 6.47
N PHE A 26 -7.71 -10.02 5.19
CA PHE A 26 -6.89 -10.96 4.42
C PHE A 26 -5.47 -10.42 4.17
N TRP A 27 -5.33 -9.13 3.89
CA TRP A 27 -4.02 -8.51 3.82
C TRP A 27 -3.22 -8.71 5.12
N PHE A 28 -3.84 -8.49 6.28
CA PHE A 28 -3.21 -8.69 7.58
C PHE A 28 -2.82 -10.16 7.81
N LEU A 29 -3.74 -11.09 7.50
CA LEU A 29 -3.51 -12.54 7.63
C LEU A 29 -2.36 -13.03 6.74
N PHE A 30 -2.24 -12.53 5.51
CA PHE A 30 -1.13 -12.87 4.63
C PHE A 30 0.20 -12.33 5.16
N ASN A 31 0.19 -11.19 5.84
CA ASN A 31 1.37 -10.56 6.43
C ASN A 31 1.72 -11.07 7.85
N LEU A 32 1.08 -12.14 8.35
CA LEU A 32 1.39 -12.69 9.67
C LEU A 32 2.88 -12.96 9.94
N PRO A 33 3.69 -13.47 9.00
CA PRO A 33 5.14 -13.60 9.22
C PRO A 33 5.81 -12.27 9.57
N ILE A 34 5.46 -11.20 8.84
CA ILE A 34 6.01 -9.86 9.07
C ILE A 34 5.49 -9.29 10.39
N VAL A 35 4.20 -9.45 10.68
CA VAL A 35 3.59 -9.02 11.95
C VAL A 35 4.26 -9.73 13.12
N TYR A 36 4.52 -11.03 13.02
CA TYR A 36 5.23 -11.80 14.05
C TYR A 36 6.62 -11.22 14.31
N PHE A 37 7.42 -10.97 13.27
CA PHE A 37 8.75 -10.36 13.43
C PHE A 37 8.65 -8.93 13.99
N SER A 38 7.66 -8.14 13.58
CA SER A 38 7.44 -6.80 14.13
C SER A 38 7.10 -6.84 15.63
N ILE A 39 6.28 -7.80 16.08
CA ILE A 39 5.99 -7.98 17.51
C ILE A 39 7.23 -8.45 18.25
N ALA A 40 7.96 -9.45 17.72
CA ALA A 40 9.20 -9.93 18.33
C ALA A 40 10.24 -8.82 18.50
N MET A 41 10.30 -7.90 17.54
CA MET A 41 11.20 -6.74 17.56
C MET A 41 10.89 -5.74 18.68
N LEU A 42 9.66 -5.72 19.22
CA LEU A 42 9.29 -4.92 20.39
C LEU A 42 9.66 -5.59 21.73
N LEU A 43 10.02 -6.87 21.73
CA LEU A 43 10.33 -7.66 22.92
C LEU A 43 11.83 -7.87 23.14
N VAL A 44 12.65 -7.48 22.16
CA VAL A 44 14.09 -7.69 22.14
C VAL A 44 14.80 -6.39 22.51
N ASP A 45 15.63 -6.45 23.56
CA ASP A 45 16.48 -5.33 23.98
C ASP A 45 17.85 -5.33 23.29
N ASN A 46 18.29 -6.49 22.77
CA ASN A 46 19.60 -6.65 22.15
C ASN A 46 19.61 -6.07 20.71
N SER A 47 20.51 -5.12 20.45
CA SER A 47 20.62 -4.46 19.14
C SER A 47 20.91 -5.43 17.99
N ASN A 48 21.70 -6.48 18.21
CA ASN A 48 22.02 -7.45 17.15
C ASN A 48 20.81 -8.29 16.75
N GLU A 49 20.03 -8.73 17.73
CA GLU A 49 18.79 -9.48 17.50
C GLU A 49 17.73 -8.60 16.84
N TRP A 50 17.64 -7.33 17.25
CA TRP A 50 16.76 -6.33 16.64
C TRP A 50 17.09 -6.11 15.15
N ILE A 51 18.38 -5.98 14.81
CA ILE A 51 18.85 -5.87 13.41
C ILE A 51 18.53 -7.14 12.62
N ALA A 52 18.73 -8.33 13.21
CA ALA A 52 18.40 -9.59 12.55
C ALA A 52 16.90 -9.69 12.21
N LEU A 53 16.01 -9.27 13.13
CA LEU A 53 14.57 -9.21 12.88
C LEU A 53 14.21 -8.21 11.77
N LEU A 54 14.85 -7.04 11.75
CA LEU A 54 14.65 -6.06 10.68
C LEU A 54 15.04 -6.63 9.31
N ILE A 55 16.18 -7.33 9.22
CA ILE A 55 16.64 -7.99 7.99
C ILE A 55 15.61 -9.03 7.52
N LEU A 56 15.01 -9.79 8.44
CA LEU A 56 13.95 -10.74 8.10
C LEU A 56 12.71 -10.03 7.55
N ILE A 57 12.25 -8.94 8.17
CA ILE A 57 11.12 -8.15 7.67
C ILE A 57 11.38 -7.65 6.25
N VAL A 58 12.55 -7.05 6.02
CA VAL A 58 12.99 -6.55 4.70
C VAL A 58 13.02 -7.70 3.69
N PHE A 59 13.55 -8.85 4.07
CA PHE A 59 13.61 -10.02 3.20
C PHE A 59 12.22 -10.55 2.82
N PHE A 60 11.28 -10.66 3.76
CA PHE A 60 9.94 -11.19 3.51
C PHE A 60 9.01 -10.19 2.79
N ALA A 61 9.24 -8.88 2.93
CA ALA A 61 8.35 -7.86 2.39
C ALA A 61 8.07 -8.01 0.87
N PRO A 62 9.07 -8.17 -0.03
CA PRO A 62 8.83 -8.41 -1.45
C PRO A 62 7.97 -9.64 -1.76
N PHE A 63 8.10 -10.71 -0.98
CA PHE A 63 7.43 -11.99 -1.27
C PHE A 63 6.00 -12.06 -0.70
N VAL A 64 5.73 -11.33 0.37
CA VAL A 64 4.47 -11.43 1.12
C VAL A 64 3.71 -10.10 1.13
N PHE A 65 4.36 -9.01 1.53
CA PHE A 65 3.75 -7.70 1.70
C PHE A 65 3.36 -7.06 0.37
N PHE A 66 4.24 -7.08 -0.62
CA PHE A 66 3.94 -6.46 -1.92
C PHE A 66 2.82 -7.20 -2.67
N PRO A 67 2.83 -8.55 -2.78
CA PRO A 67 1.73 -9.29 -3.40
C PRO A 67 0.40 -9.17 -2.67
N SER A 68 0.40 -9.21 -1.32
CA SER A 68 -0.84 -9.06 -0.53
C SER A 68 -1.42 -7.65 -0.66
N THR A 69 -0.57 -6.62 -0.63
CA THR A 69 -1.00 -5.23 -0.84
C THR A 69 -1.54 -5.04 -2.25
N THR A 70 -0.90 -5.61 -3.27
CA THR A 70 -1.39 -5.56 -4.65
C THR A 70 -2.76 -6.25 -4.78
N ALA A 71 -2.98 -7.38 -4.13
CA ALA A 71 -4.28 -8.06 -4.11
C ALA A 71 -5.37 -7.20 -3.47
N MET A 72 -5.07 -6.54 -2.34
CA MET A 72 -5.98 -5.59 -1.69
C MET A 72 -6.31 -4.40 -2.60
N PHE A 73 -5.31 -3.81 -3.26
CA PHE A 73 -5.53 -2.75 -4.25
C PHE A 73 -6.40 -3.21 -5.42
N ALA A 74 -6.31 -4.48 -5.84
CA ALA A 74 -7.15 -5.01 -6.91
C ALA A 74 -8.64 -5.13 -6.50
N ILE A 75 -8.92 -5.50 -5.25
CA ILE A 75 -10.30 -5.50 -4.73
C ILE A 75 -10.83 -4.07 -4.66
N ILE A 76 -10.04 -3.14 -4.12
CA ILE A 76 -10.40 -1.72 -4.03
C ILE A 76 -10.63 -1.11 -5.42
N ARG A 77 -9.79 -1.45 -6.40
CA ARG A 77 -9.96 -1.08 -7.81
C ARG A 77 -11.34 -1.51 -8.32
N ASN A 78 -11.69 -2.78 -8.12
CA ASN A 78 -12.98 -3.30 -8.57
C ASN A 78 -14.15 -2.57 -7.91
N ARG A 79 -14.04 -2.29 -6.61
CA ARG A 79 -15.07 -1.52 -5.90
C ARG A 79 -15.21 -0.08 -6.41
N ILE A 80 -14.11 0.61 -6.70
CA ILE A 80 -14.15 1.98 -7.25
C ILE A 80 -14.68 1.99 -8.69
N MET A 81 -14.34 0.97 -9.49
CA MET A 81 -14.77 0.85 -10.88
C MET A 81 -16.12 0.14 -11.06
N ASN A 82 -16.80 -0.24 -9.97
CA ASN A 82 -18.03 -1.03 -9.98
C ASN A 82 -17.93 -2.31 -10.83
N ILE A 83 -16.77 -2.98 -10.80
CA ILE A 83 -16.56 -4.27 -11.47
C ILE A 83 -17.16 -5.37 -10.59
N GLU A 84 -18.04 -6.20 -11.16
CA GLU A 84 -18.62 -7.33 -10.44
C GLU A 84 -17.53 -8.31 -10.00
N GLU A 85 -17.45 -8.54 -8.69
CA GLU A 85 -16.58 -9.56 -8.11
C GLU A 85 -17.35 -10.85 -7.84
N ASN A 86 -16.61 -11.95 -7.67
CA ASN A 86 -17.21 -13.18 -7.14
C ASN A 86 -17.88 -12.90 -5.79
N LYS A 87 -19.03 -13.53 -5.55
CA LYS A 87 -19.75 -13.46 -4.26
C LYS A 87 -18.89 -13.85 -3.04
N ASN A 88 -17.78 -14.56 -3.26
CA ASN A 88 -16.85 -14.96 -2.22
C ASN A 88 -15.55 -14.12 -2.30
N LEU A 89 -15.44 -13.14 -1.40
CA LEU A 89 -14.31 -12.21 -1.31
C LEU A 89 -12.96 -12.90 -1.03
N PHE A 90 -12.96 -14.04 -0.32
CA PHE A 90 -11.73 -14.82 -0.12
C PHE A 90 -11.19 -15.34 -1.44
N ARG A 91 -12.05 -15.94 -2.27
CA ARG A 91 -11.64 -16.45 -3.59
C ARG A 91 -11.17 -15.31 -4.49
N SER A 92 -11.83 -14.15 -4.44
CA SER A 92 -11.40 -12.94 -5.16
C SER A 92 -10.00 -12.49 -4.71
N PHE A 93 -9.74 -12.40 -3.40
CA PHE A 93 -8.42 -12.01 -2.87
C PHE A 93 -7.32 -12.96 -3.35
N ILE A 94 -7.52 -14.27 -3.20
CA ILE A 94 -6.55 -15.28 -3.65
C ILE A 94 -6.31 -15.23 -5.16
N SER A 95 -7.38 -15.02 -5.95
CA SER A 95 -7.28 -14.87 -7.39
C SER A 95 -6.41 -13.67 -7.76
N HIS A 96 -6.68 -12.50 -7.17
CA HIS A 96 -5.90 -11.29 -7.40
C HIS A 96 -4.45 -11.39 -6.92
N TYR A 97 -4.23 -12.05 -5.78
CA TYR A 97 -2.90 -12.34 -5.26
C TYR A 97 -2.09 -13.15 -6.26
N LYS A 98 -2.63 -14.27 -6.76
CA LYS A 98 -1.95 -15.14 -7.73
C LYS A 98 -1.73 -14.44 -9.07
N ALA A 99 -2.74 -13.73 -9.58
CA ALA A 99 -2.67 -13.06 -10.87
C ALA A 99 -1.59 -11.97 -10.93
N ASN A 100 -1.35 -11.26 -9.82
CA ASN A 100 -0.38 -10.17 -9.76
C ASN A 100 0.93 -10.54 -9.05
N TYR A 101 1.09 -11.78 -8.60
CA TYR A 101 2.17 -12.19 -7.69
C TYR A 101 3.55 -11.84 -8.23
N VAL A 102 3.89 -12.34 -9.43
CA VAL A 102 5.25 -12.18 -9.98
C VAL A 102 5.59 -10.71 -10.19
N ARG A 103 4.66 -9.94 -10.77
CA ARG A 103 4.89 -8.51 -11.06
C ARG A 103 5.03 -7.70 -9.78
N SER A 104 4.17 -7.93 -8.79
CA SER A 104 4.23 -7.23 -7.51
C SER A 104 5.44 -7.63 -6.68
N MET A 105 5.84 -8.90 -6.69
CA MET A 105 7.03 -9.38 -6.01
C MET A 105 8.31 -8.81 -6.62
N LEU A 106 8.47 -8.85 -7.94
CA LEU A 106 9.64 -8.28 -8.62
C LEU A 106 9.72 -6.75 -8.45
N GLY A 107 8.59 -6.06 -8.55
CA GLY A 107 8.54 -4.63 -8.23
C GLY A 107 8.81 -4.34 -6.76
N GLY A 108 8.37 -5.23 -5.87
CA GLY A 108 8.67 -5.20 -4.45
C GLY A 108 10.15 -5.35 -4.15
N LEU A 109 10.89 -6.21 -4.86
CA LEU A 109 12.34 -6.31 -4.72
C LEU A 109 13.02 -4.98 -5.04
N ILE A 110 12.61 -4.33 -6.14
CA ILE A 110 13.19 -3.05 -6.57
C ILE A 110 12.84 -1.94 -5.57
N LEU A 111 11.57 -1.81 -5.18
CA LEU A 111 11.13 -0.77 -4.26
C LEU A 111 11.67 -0.98 -2.84
N CYS A 112 11.75 -2.23 -2.37
CA CYS A 112 12.35 -2.56 -1.08
C CYS A 112 13.85 -2.25 -1.07
N ALA A 113 14.58 -2.55 -2.15
CA ALA A 113 15.98 -2.14 -2.28
C ALA A 113 16.12 -0.60 -2.22
N SER A 114 15.24 0.15 -2.90
CA SER A 114 15.24 1.62 -2.80
C SER A 114 14.99 2.12 -1.39
N TRP A 115 14.08 1.48 -0.63
CA TRP A 115 13.83 1.82 0.78
C TRP A 115 15.05 1.53 1.66
N VAL A 116 15.73 0.40 1.45
CA VAL A 116 16.94 0.04 2.20
C VAL A 116 18.07 1.03 1.90
N ILE A 117 18.31 1.36 0.64
CA ILE A 117 19.32 2.36 0.24
C ILE A 117 19.02 3.69 0.92
N LEU A 118 17.75 4.15 0.86
CA LEU A 118 17.35 5.40 1.49
C LEU A 118 17.56 5.40 3.01
N ALA A 119 17.29 4.28 3.69
CA ALA A 119 17.48 4.15 5.14
C ALA A 119 18.98 4.14 5.53
N VAL A 120 19.82 3.45 4.75
CA VAL A 120 21.28 3.44 4.95
C VAL A 120 21.87 4.83 4.71
N ASP A 121 21.47 5.49 3.62
CA ASP A 121 21.93 6.84 3.30
C ASP A 121 21.47 7.84 4.38
N TYR A 122 20.21 7.76 4.83
CA TYR A 122 19.71 8.57 5.95
C TYR A 122 20.64 8.45 7.15
N TYR A 123 20.91 7.23 7.61
CA TYR A 123 21.76 6.98 8.77
C TYR A 123 23.18 7.52 8.57
N PHE A 124 23.80 7.22 7.43
CA PHE A 124 25.17 7.65 7.13
C PHE A 124 25.28 9.18 7.14
N PHE A 125 24.40 9.88 6.43
CA PHE A 125 24.47 11.33 6.30
C PHE A 125 24.09 12.07 7.58
N THR A 126 23.13 11.58 8.38
CA THR A 126 22.76 12.25 9.63
C THR A 126 23.84 12.10 10.70
N GLU A 127 24.48 10.93 10.79
CA GLU A 127 25.50 10.66 11.81
C GLU A 127 26.88 11.20 11.43
N HIS A 128 27.26 11.17 10.15
CA HIS A 128 28.65 11.47 9.74
C HIS A 128 28.81 12.80 9.00
N VAL A 129 27.72 13.43 8.53
CA VAL A 129 27.79 14.67 7.74
C VAL A 129 27.09 15.82 8.44
N SER A 130 25.77 15.74 8.62
CA SER A 130 24.98 16.74 9.35
C SER A 130 23.56 16.24 9.62
N GLN A 131 23.05 16.53 10.82
CA GLN A 131 21.66 16.25 11.17
C GLN A 131 20.64 16.97 10.27
N LEU A 132 21.03 18.04 9.58
CA LEU A 132 20.15 18.76 8.62
C LEU A 132 19.71 17.88 7.44
N PHE A 133 20.49 16.85 7.08
CA PHE A 133 20.11 15.91 6.02
C PHE A 133 18.85 15.12 6.36
N SER A 134 18.48 15.00 7.65
CA SER A 134 17.28 14.29 8.07
C SER A 134 16.01 14.79 7.36
N TYR A 135 15.86 16.11 7.21
CA TYR A 135 14.71 16.72 6.54
C TYR A 135 14.65 16.36 5.05
N ILE A 136 15.79 16.31 4.37
CA ILE A 136 15.87 15.97 2.93
C ILE A 136 15.47 14.51 2.71
N PHE A 137 16.00 13.60 3.52
CA PHE A 137 15.68 12.18 3.43
C PHE A 137 14.23 11.86 3.83
N ILE A 138 13.64 12.60 4.77
CA ILE A 138 12.20 12.50 5.07
C ILE A 138 11.36 12.88 3.85
N ILE A 139 11.75 13.92 3.11
CA ILE A 139 11.08 14.30 1.86
C ILE A 139 11.21 13.17 0.82
N PHE A 140 12.40 12.59 0.65
CA PHE A 140 12.58 11.46 -0.26
C PHE A 140 11.79 10.21 0.17
N ALA A 141 11.71 9.91 1.46
CA ALA A 141 10.91 8.83 2.00
C ALA A 141 9.43 9.05 1.72
N PHE A 142 8.96 10.29 1.87
CA PHE A 142 7.59 10.69 1.52
C PHE A 142 7.28 10.42 0.04
N PHE A 143 8.15 10.88 -0.87
CA PHE A 143 7.97 10.62 -2.30
C PHE A 143 8.06 9.13 -2.64
N LEU A 144 8.97 8.38 -2.01
CA LEU A 144 9.12 6.94 -2.22
C LEU A 144 7.89 6.15 -1.73
N LEU A 145 7.29 6.57 -0.61
CA LEU A 145 6.02 6.03 -0.11
C LEU A 145 4.91 6.22 -1.13
N VAL A 146 4.71 7.45 -1.62
CA VAL A 146 3.65 7.72 -2.60
C VAL A 146 3.93 7.02 -3.94
N CYS A 147 5.19 6.93 -4.36
CA CYS A 147 5.59 6.16 -5.53
C CYS A 147 5.24 4.67 -5.37
N THR A 148 5.45 4.10 -4.19
CA THR A 148 5.06 2.71 -3.88
C THR A 148 3.55 2.52 -3.95
N LEU A 149 2.77 3.48 -3.44
CA LEU A 149 1.30 3.45 -3.52
C LEU A 149 0.80 3.56 -4.97
N HIS A 150 1.38 4.46 -5.77
CA HIS A 150 1.08 4.57 -7.19
C HIS A 150 1.50 3.31 -7.96
N PHE A 151 2.60 2.66 -7.60
CA PHE A 151 3.02 1.40 -8.20
C PHE A 151 1.95 0.32 -8.03
N PHE A 152 1.34 0.19 -6.84
CA PHE A 152 0.23 -0.74 -6.63
C PHE A 152 -0.98 -0.37 -7.49
N SER A 153 -1.40 0.90 -7.49
CA SER A 153 -2.51 1.38 -8.31
C SER A 153 -2.32 1.10 -9.80
N VAL A 154 -1.14 1.40 -10.35
CA VAL A 154 -0.79 1.15 -11.74
C VAL A 154 -0.73 -0.35 -12.03
N THR A 155 -0.15 -1.14 -11.13
CA THR A 155 -0.01 -2.59 -11.31
C THR A 155 -1.36 -3.28 -11.45
N VAL A 156 -2.34 -2.88 -10.63
CA VAL A 156 -3.69 -3.47 -10.69
C VAL A 156 -4.54 -2.88 -11.80
N HIS A 157 -4.32 -1.62 -12.18
CA HIS A 157 -5.12 -0.96 -13.21
C HIS A 157 -4.64 -1.32 -14.63
N MET A 158 -3.34 -1.32 -14.86
CA MET A 158 -2.75 -1.55 -16.17
C MET A 158 -2.23 -2.98 -16.31
N HIS A 159 -2.64 -3.68 -17.36
CA HIS A 159 -2.06 -4.98 -17.75
C HIS A 159 -0.75 -4.80 -18.53
N SER A 160 0.18 -4.01 -17.97
CA SER A 160 1.48 -3.69 -18.58
C SER A 160 2.64 -4.46 -17.93
N GLY A 161 3.84 -4.38 -18.52
CA GLY A 161 5.04 -4.95 -17.92
C GLY A 161 5.47 -4.25 -16.62
N LEU A 162 6.40 -4.85 -15.87
CA LEU A 162 6.94 -4.31 -14.62
C LEU A 162 7.57 -2.91 -14.80
N LEU A 163 8.46 -2.76 -15.79
CA LEU A 163 9.17 -1.50 -16.04
C LEU A 163 8.22 -0.35 -16.39
N VAL A 164 7.16 -0.66 -17.15
CA VAL A 164 6.11 0.32 -17.48
C VAL A 164 5.35 0.73 -16.24
N ALA A 165 5.06 -0.20 -15.33
CA ALA A 165 4.42 0.11 -14.04
C ALA A 165 5.30 1.06 -13.20
N LEU A 166 6.57 0.73 -13.04
CA LEU A 166 7.51 1.54 -12.26
C LEU A 166 7.70 2.94 -12.86
N LYS A 167 7.90 3.01 -14.18
CA LYS A 167 8.01 4.29 -14.88
C LYS A 167 6.76 5.14 -14.67
N ASN A 168 5.58 4.56 -14.85
CA ASN A 168 4.32 5.28 -14.68
C ASN A 168 4.11 5.71 -13.21
N ALA A 169 4.46 4.86 -12.24
CA ALA A 169 4.37 5.21 -10.83
C ALA A 169 5.24 6.43 -10.48
N ILE A 170 6.47 6.47 -10.98
CA ILE A 170 7.39 7.61 -10.82
C ILE A 170 6.84 8.84 -11.52
N LEU A 171 6.40 8.71 -12.78
CA LEU A 171 5.86 9.82 -13.57
C LEU A 171 4.62 10.45 -12.93
N ILE A 172 3.72 9.65 -12.35
CA ILE A 172 2.52 10.18 -11.68
C ILE A 172 2.92 10.88 -10.37
N THR A 173 3.83 10.28 -9.62
CA THR A 173 4.31 10.83 -8.35
C THR A 173 4.98 12.19 -8.53
N LEU A 174 5.81 12.35 -9.56
CA LEU A 174 6.50 13.60 -9.86
C LEU A 174 5.65 14.56 -10.72
N GLY A 175 4.78 14.03 -11.57
CA GLY A 175 3.99 14.81 -12.53
C GLY A 175 2.76 15.50 -11.93
N ASN A 176 2.30 15.08 -10.74
CA ASN A 176 1.22 15.75 -10.03
C ASN A 176 1.55 15.91 -8.53
N PRO A 177 2.33 16.94 -8.15
CA PRO A 177 2.76 17.12 -6.76
C PRO A 177 1.60 17.35 -5.79
N LEU A 178 0.51 18.00 -6.22
CA LEU A 178 -0.66 18.21 -5.35
C LEU A 178 -1.36 16.89 -5.01
N LEU A 179 -1.53 16.00 -6.00
CA LEU A 179 -2.05 14.65 -5.76
C LEU A 179 -1.12 13.86 -4.83
N THR A 180 0.18 13.92 -5.08
CA THR A 180 1.19 13.23 -4.29
C THR A 180 1.18 13.69 -2.84
N LEU A 181 1.11 15.01 -2.60
CA LEU A 181 0.97 15.58 -1.26
C LEU A 181 -0.31 15.10 -0.58
N GLY A 182 -1.45 15.15 -1.28
CA GLY A 182 -2.73 14.69 -0.75
C GLY A 182 -2.72 13.22 -0.33
N ILE A 183 -2.23 12.33 -1.21
CA ILE A 183 -2.16 10.90 -0.91
C ILE A 183 -1.19 10.62 0.24
N GLY A 184 0.00 11.22 0.21
CA GLY A 184 1.02 10.99 1.23
C GLY A 184 0.59 11.49 2.61
N LEU A 185 0.03 12.70 2.70
CA LEU A 185 -0.47 13.26 3.96
C LEU A 185 -1.64 12.44 4.53
N LEU A 186 -2.62 12.08 3.69
CA LEU A 186 -3.73 11.24 4.13
C LEU A 186 -3.25 9.87 4.61
N SER A 187 -2.31 9.25 3.88
CA SER A 187 -1.73 7.96 4.28
C SER A 187 -1.00 8.08 5.61
N GLY A 188 -0.20 9.14 5.80
CA GLY A 188 0.49 9.42 7.06
C GLY A 188 -0.49 9.62 8.23
N LEU A 189 -1.58 10.37 8.03
CA LEU A 189 -2.63 10.57 9.04
C LEU A 189 -3.32 9.24 9.42
N ILE A 190 -3.63 8.39 8.43
CA ILE A 190 -4.24 7.08 8.68
C ILE A 190 -3.28 6.18 9.47
N ILE A 191 -2.00 6.14 9.10
CA ILE A 191 -0.99 5.36 9.82
C ILE A 191 -0.85 5.88 11.25
N TYR A 192 -0.66 7.19 11.43
CA TYR A 192 -0.55 7.81 12.75
C TYR A 192 -1.77 7.51 13.64
N GLY A 193 -2.99 7.72 13.12
CA GLY A 193 -4.23 7.41 13.84
C GLY A 193 -4.37 5.93 14.17
N SER A 194 -3.92 5.04 13.29
CA SER A 194 -3.95 3.59 13.53
C SER A 194 -3.02 3.18 14.66
N PHE A 195 -1.79 3.72 14.75
CA PHE A 195 -0.86 3.34 15.82
C PHE A 195 -1.10 4.05 17.15
N HIS A 196 -1.55 5.32 17.14
CA HIS A 196 -1.64 6.14 18.36
C HIS A 196 -3.05 6.37 18.91
N ILE A 197 -4.10 6.19 18.10
CA ILE A 197 -5.49 6.46 18.52
C ILE A 197 -6.31 5.18 18.55
N THR A 198 -6.28 4.37 17.49
CA THR A 198 -7.12 3.17 17.36
C THR A 198 -6.40 2.04 16.65
N THR A 199 -5.67 1.22 17.43
CA THR A 199 -4.89 0.06 16.94
C THR A 199 -5.73 -0.99 16.22
N PHE A 200 -7.03 -1.07 16.52
CA PHE A 200 -7.98 -1.93 15.80
C PHE A 200 -8.05 -1.62 14.29
N LEU A 201 -7.71 -0.40 13.85
CA LEU A 201 -7.66 -0.07 12.43
C LEU A 201 -6.61 -0.89 11.69
N ILE A 202 -5.52 -1.32 12.33
CA ILE A 202 -4.42 -2.04 11.66
C ILE A 202 -4.93 -3.33 10.98
N PRO A 203 -5.56 -4.29 11.70
CA PRO A 203 -6.05 -5.51 11.07
C PRO A 203 -7.32 -5.33 10.24
N PHE A 204 -8.13 -4.28 10.46
CA PHE A 204 -9.44 -4.17 9.79
C PHE A 204 -9.57 -3.08 8.73
N PHE A 205 -8.79 -2.00 8.74
CA PHE A 205 -9.09 -0.86 7.85
C PHE A 205 -7.86 -0.11 7.30
N MET A 206 -6.75 -0.03 8.02
CA MET A 206 -5.62 0.86 7.73
C MET A 206 -5.14 0.76 6.28
N GLY A 207 -4.72 -0.43 5.85
CA GLY A 207 -4.20 -0.66 4.50
C GLY A 207 -5.27 -0.42 3.43
N SER A 208 -6.50 -0.87 3.67
CA SER A 208 -7.60 -0.75 2.70
C SER A 208 -8.09 0.70 2.50
N ILE A 209 -8.09 1.53 3.55
CA ILE A 209 -8.41 2.97 3.44
C ILE A 209 -7.30 3.69 2.69
N ILE A 210 -6.03 3.38 2.99
CA ILE A 210 -4.87 3.92 2.25
C ILE A 210 -4.96 3.51 0.77
N ALA A 211 -5.26 2.24 0.49
CA ALA A 211 -5.46 1.75 -0.86
C ALA A 211 -6.61 2.46 -1.57
N TYR A 212 -7.74 2.69 -0.88
CA TYR A 212 -8.88 3.41 -1.43
C TYR A 212 -8.52 4.86 -1.77
N ALA A 213 -7.91 5.61 -0.85
CA ALA A 213 -7.50 6.99 -1.08
C ALA A 213 -6.49 7.09 -2.23
N SER A 214 -5.48 6.21 -2.23
CA SER A 214 -4.42 6.17 -3.24
C SER A 214 -4.96 5.81 -4.63
N TYR A 215 -5.77 4.75 -4.72
CA TYR A 215 -6.35 4.31 -5.99
C TYR A 215 -7.36 5.32 -6.52
N LEU A 216 -8.22 5.90 -5.68
CA LEU A 216 -9.18 6.91 -6.10
C LEU A 216 -8.48 8.16 -6.66
N GLY A 217 -7.43 8.62 -5.97
CA GLY A 217 -6.60 9.73 -6.43
C GLY A 217 -5.94 9.45 -7.78
N PHE A 218 -5.29 8.28 -7.88
CA PHE A 218 -4.72 7.78 -9.13
C PHE A 218 -5.76 7.71 -10.25
N PHE A 219 -6.92 7.11 -10.02
CA PHE A 219 -7.94 6.86 -11.03
C PHE A 219 -8.52 8.17 -11.59
N LYS A 220 -8.76 9.17 -10.73
CA LYS A 220 -9.20 10.50 -11.16
C LYS A 220 -8.16 11.19 -12.04
N PHE A 221 -6.88 11.12 -11.65
CA PHE A 221 -5.80 11.69 -12.45
C PHE A 221 -5.65 10.97 -13.79
N PHE A 222 -5.61 9.64 -13.78
CA PHE A 222 -5.47 8.81 -14.97
C PHE A 222 -6.61 9.07 -15.97
N SER A 223 -7.86 9.07 -15.49
CA SER A 223 -9.03 9.35 -16.34
C SER A 223 -8.98 10.75 -16.96
N LYS A 224 -8.52 11.76 -16.20
CA LYS A 224 -8.34 13.12 -16.71
C LYS A 224 -7.29 13.17 -17.82
N VAL A 225 -6.14 12.52 -17.64
CA VAL A 225 -5.08 12.47 -18.65
C VAL A 225 -5.57 11.75 -19.91
N GLN A 226 -6.30 10.65 -19.77
CA GLN A 226 -6.84 9.90 -20.91
C GLN A 226 -7.87 10.72 -21.70
N SER A 227 -8.68 11.56 -21.04
CA SER A 227 -9.65 12.43 -21.73
C SER A 227 -9.03 13.59 -22.52
N LEU A 228 -7.74 13.86 -22.34
CA LEU A 228 -6.99 14.90 -23.06
C LEU A 228 -6.27 14.37 -24.31
N GLN A 229 -6.32 13.05 -24.55
CA GLN A 229 -5.78 12.38 -25.75
C GLN A 229 -6.90 12.08 -26.73
#